data_AF-A0A4R6YPE1-F1
#
_entry.id   AF-A0A4R6YPE1-F1
#
_cell.length_a   1.000
_cell.length_b   1.000
_cell.length_c   1.000
_cell.angle_alpha   90.00
_cell.angle_beta   90.00
_cell.angle_gamma   90.00
#
_symmetry.space_group_name_H-M   'P 1'
#
loop_
_entity.id
_entity.type
_entity.pdbx_description
1 polymer ?
#
loop_
_entity_poly.entity_id
_entity_poly.type
_entity_poly.pdbx_seq_one_letter_code
_entity_poly.pdbx_strand_id
1 'polypeptide(L)'
;MAHLRIAFKTNETVRPAFWFISRGPDLYWSGFDRMVGAAHANTAHGLTVAQKPSRGDPPIKMSYHSSGEFHARGSGHDSGAIPWRSTRDIARPYRIATVLTRWPTLYAPSSRNLNKGGARSLTLTLPATLFHRRLYVEFFLGRRGTHPLPSSLLVGNPQDAPVAMEPLDEGLVLAIRLFRLPECVSIHPDDPKLDFWINGNDESNTAI
;
A
#
# COMPACT_ATOMS: atom_id res chain seq x y z
N MET A 1 -6.93 -19.08 -2.25
CA MET A 1 -7.15 -17.70 -2.74
C MET A 1 -7.67 -16.88 -1.58
N ALA A 2 -6.88 -15.91 -1.15
CA ALA A 2 -7.27 -14.98 -0.10
C ALA A 2 -7.57 -13.61 -0.71
N HIS A 3 -8.62 -12.96 -0.24
CA HIS A 3 -8.97 -11.60 -0.64
C HIS A 3 -9.19 -10.80 0.63
N LEU A 4 -8.34 -9.80 0.88
CA LEU A 4 -8.42 -8.92 2.04
C LEU A 4 -8.78 -7.51 1.58
N ARG A 5 -9.78 -6.90 2.21
CA ARG A 5 -10.13 -5.49 2.03
C ARG A 5 -9.82 -4.74 3.32
N ILE A 6 -9.09 -3.64 3.22
CA ILE A 6 -8.68 -2.83 4.35
C ILE A 6 -9.46 -1.53 4.29
N ALA A 7 -10.09 -1.17 5.40
CA ALA A 7 -10.89 0.04 5.54
C ALA A 7 -10.43 0.85 6.74
N PHE A 8 -10.56 2.18 6.64
CA PHE A 8 -10.45 3.08 7.78
C PHE A 8 -11.82 3.22 8.44
N LYS A 9 -11.86 3.15 9.76
CA LYS A 9 -13.03 3.59 10.54
C LYS A 9 -12.74 4.98 11.09
N THR A 10 -13.50 5.95 10.59
CA THR A 10 -13.50 7.35 11.05
C THR A 10 -14.84 7.65 11.69
N ASN A 11 -14.87 8.01 12.99
CA ASN A 11 -16.09 8.00 13.80
C ASN A 11 -16.76 6.61 13.70
N GLU A 12 -18.01 6.57 13.22
CA GLU A 12 -18.77 5.34 12.96
C GLU A 12 -18.79 4.92 11.48
N THR A 13 -18.12 5.67 10.61
CA THR A 13 -18.14 5.41 9.17
C THR A 13 -16.94 4.55 8.75
N VAL A 14 -17.23 3.43 8.07
CA VAL A 14 -16.23 2.56 7.46
C VAL A 14 -15.98 2.99 6.02
N ARG A 15 -14.70 3.22 5.69
CA ARG A 15 -14.27 3.78 4.39
C ARG A 15 -13.20 2.87 3.78
N PRO A 16 -13.51 2.12 2.71
CA PRO A 16 -12.55 1.21 2.07
C PRO A 16 -11.38 1.99 1.50
N ALA A 17 -10.17 1.50 1.76
CA ALA A 17 -8.94 2.18 1.37
C ALA A 17 -8.09 1.31 0.43
N PHE A 18 -7.88 0.04 0.76
CA PHE A 18 -7.04 -0.87 -0.01
C PHE A 18 -7.63 -2.25 -0.14
N TRP A 19 -7.19 -3.01 -1.12
CA TRP A 19 -7.46 -4.45 -1.22
C TRP A 19 -6.22 -5.22 -1.68
N PHE A 20 -6.13 -6.46 -1.22
CA PHE A 20 -5.11 -7.44 -1.56
C PHE A 20 -5.78 -8.75 -1.95
N ILE A 21 -5.30 -9.41 -3.00
CA ILE A 21 -5.73 -10.73 -3.43
C ILE A 21 -4.49 -11.59 -3.61
N SER A 22 -4.38 -12.67 -2.85
CA SER A 22 -3.35 -13.69 -3.02
C SER A 22 -3.95 -14.93 -3.69
N ARG A 23 -3.27 -15.45 -4.72
CA ARG A 23 -3.67 -16.67 -5.44
C ARG A 23 -2.42 -17.50 -5.76
N GLY A 24 -2.05 -18.37 -4.82
CA GLY A 24 -0.83 -19.17 -4.94
C GLY A 24 0.41 -18.26 -4.96
N PRO A 25 1.29 -18.36 -5.98
CA PRO A 25 2.48 -17.51 -6.07
C PRO A 25 2.16 -16.04 -6.43
N ASP A 26 0.95 -15.77 -6.88
CA ASP A 26 0.55 -14.44 -7.36
C ASP A 26 -0.04 -13.59 -6.25
N LEU A 27 0.22 -12.29 -6.32
CA LEU A 27 -0.39 -11.29 -5.46
C LEU A 27 -0.93 -10.14 -6.32
N TYR A 28 -2.07 -9.59 -5.95
CA TYR A 28 -2.67 -8.43 -6.60
C TYR A 28 -3.07 -7.45 -5.52
N TRP A 29 -2.90 -6.16 -5.76
CA TRP A 29 -3.36 -5.16 -4.83
C TRP A 29 -3.65 -3.83 -5.52
N SER A 30 -4.47 -3.01 -4.87
CA SER A 30 -4.68 -1.61 -5.26
C SER A 30 -5.36 -0.85 -4.12
N GLY A 31 -5.51 0.45 -4.31
CA GLY A 31 -6.41 1.29 -3.56
C GLY A 31 -7.84 1.13 -4.07
N PHE A 32 -8.82 1.50 -3.24
CA PHE A 32 -10.19 1.73 -3.69
C PHE A 32 -10.35 3.09 -4.36
N ASP A 33 -9.42 4.01 -4.10
CA ASP A 33 -9.28 5.27 -4.82
C ASP A 33 -8.09 5.21 -5.78
N ARG A 34 -7.81 6.31 -6.49
CA ARG A 34 -6.69 6.43 -7.41
C ARG A 34 -5.35 6.30 -6.70
N MET A 35 -4.54 5.37 -7.17
CA MET A 35 -3.13 5.23 -6.78
C MET A 35 -2.21 5.48 -7.97
N VAL A 36 -1.03 6.02 -7.71
CA VAL A 36 0.02 6.35 -8.68
C VAL A 36 1.33 5.69 -8.27
N GLY A 37 2.07 5.16 -9.24
CA GLY A 37 3.40 4.61 -9.00
C GLY A 37 4.49 5.66 -8.99
N ALA A 38 5.37 5.57 -8.01
CA ALA A 38 6.63 6.29 -7.96
C ALA A 38 7.79 5.29 -7.81
N ALA A 39 8.86 5.52 -8.54
CA ALA A 39 10.12 4.81 -8.38
C ALA A 39 11.15 5.76 -7.77
N HIS A 40 12.03 5.22 -6.93
CA HIS A 40 13.21 5.98 -6.53
C HIS A 40 14.11 6.15 -7.76
N ALA A 41 14.46 7.39 -8.09
CA ALA A 41 15.44 7.66 -9.13
C ALA A 41 16.82 7.76 -8.47
N ASN A 42 17.82 7.11 -9.07
CA ASN A 42 19.25 7.21 -8.67
C ASN A 42 19.85 8.61 -8.96
N THR A 43 19.09 9.67 -8.74
CA THR A 43 19.55 11.06 -8.90
C THR A 43 19.39 11.78 -7.57
N ALA A 44 20.27 12.75 -7.32
CA ALA A 44 20.35 13.53 -6.07
C ALA A 44 19.07 14.32 -5.70
N HIS A 45 17.97 14.20 -6.47
CA HIS A 45 16.80 15.06 -6.41
C HIS A 45 15.46 14.35 -6.08
N GLY A 46 15.46 13.07 -5.69
CA GLY A 46 14.30 12.45 -5.03
C GLY A 46 13.46 11.48 -5.88
N LEU A 47 12.20 11.26 -5.45
CA LEU A 47 11.27 10.30 -6.05
C LEU A 47 10.76 10.79 -7.42
N THR A 48 10.79 9.92 -8.43
CA THR A 48 10.19 10.22 -9.74
C THR A 48 8.81 9.57 -9.83
N VAL A 49 7.77 10.39 -9.98
CA VAL A 49 6.41 9.93 -10.27
C VAL A 49 6.32 9.69 -11.77
N ALA A 50 5.99 8.46 -12.18
CA ALA A 50 6.01 8.07 -13.59
C ALA A 50 5.01 8.89 -14.44
N GLN A 51 3.81 9.17 -13.90
CA GLN A 51 2.83 10.09 -14.51
C GLN A 51 1.73 10.46 -13.51
N LYS A 52 1.24 11.71 -13.54
CA LYS A 52 0.02 12.13 -12.83
C LYS A 52 -1.20 11.65 -13.63
N PRO A 53 -2.04 10.72 -13.12
CA PRO A 53 -3.22 10.27 -13.83
C PRO A 53 -4.23 11.40 -14.01
N SER A 54 -4.99 11.32 -15.09
CA SER A 54 -6.01 12.30 -15.46
C SER A 54 -7.27 12.14 -14.60
N ARG A 55 -8.15 13.15 -14.65
CA ARG A 55 -9.42 13.13 -13.91
C ARG A 55 -10.41 12.17 -14.59
N GLY A 56 -10.32 10.90 -14.28
CA GLY A 56 -11.27 9.86 -14.72
C GLY A 56 -10.67 8.46 -14.68
N ASP A 57 -9.34 8.38 -14.61
CA ASP A 57 -8.62 7.12 -14.72
C ASP A 57 -8.94 6.16 -13.57
N PRO A 58 -9.09 4.86 -13.88
CA PRO A 58 -9.26 3.83 -12.86
C PRO A 58 -8.01 3.73 -11.98
N PRO A 59 -8.13 3.26 -10.74
CA PRO A 59 -6.98 2.97 -9.89
C PRO A 59 -5.99 2.06 -10.61
N ILE A 60 -4.70 2.35 -10.50
CA ILE A 60 -3.67 1.44 -11.01
C ILE A 60 -3.81 0.12 -10.25
N LYS A 61 -3.91 -0.99 -10.98
CA LYS A 61 -3.90 -2.33 -10.37
C LYS A 61 -2.48 -2.87 -10.44
N MET A 62 -1.99 -3.32 -9.30
CA MET A 62 -0.68 -3.93 -9.18
C MET A 62 -0.86 -5.43 -9.16
N SER A 63 -0.11 -6.12 -10.00
CA SER A 63 -0.06 -7.58 -10.03
C SER A 63 1.37 -8.10 -10.01
N TYR A 64 1.53 -9.19 -9.26
CA TYR A 64 2.74 -9.97 -9.10
C TYR A 64 2.42 -11.37 -9.59
N HIS A 65 3.22 -11.86 -10.53
CA HIS A 65 3.02 -13.18 -11.13
C HIS A 65 4.22 -14.08 -10.90
N SER A 66 4.00 -15.39 -10.94
CA SER A 66 5.06 -16.41 -10.93
C SER A 66 6.13 -16.23 -12.02
N SER A 67 5.87 -15.44 -13.07
CA SER A 67 6.84 -15.09 -14.11
C SER A 67 7.98 -14.19 -13.62
N GLY A 68 7.87 -13.59 -12.44
CA GLY A 68 8.88 -12.70 -11.88
C GLY A 68 8.76 -11.23 -12.32
N GLU A 69 7.71 -10.89 -13.06
CA GLU A 69 7.45 -9.53 -13.53
C GLU A 69 6.34 -8.86 -12.71
N PHE A 70 6.62 -7.62 -12.30
CA PHE A 70 5.63 -6.70 -11.76
C PHE A 70 4.93 -5.97 -12.88
N HIS A 71 3.59 -5.95 -12.85
CA HIS A 71 2.81 -5.11 -13.76
C HIS A 71 1.97 -4.13 -12.94
N ALA A 72 2.12 -2.83 -13.25
CA ALA A 72 1.18 -1.81 -12.82
C ALA A 72 0.34 -1.41 -14.04
N ARG A 73 -0.95 -1.79 -14.02
CA ARG A 73 -1.86 -1.47 -15.12
C ARG A 73 -2.75 -0.29 -14.73
N GLY A 74 -2.58 0.84 -15.42
CA GLY A 74 -3.44 2.02 -15.35
C GLY A 74 -3.11 3.03 -16.46
N SER A 75 -4.14 3.63 -17.06
CA SER A 75 -4.08 4.70 -18.07
C SER A 75 -2.97 4.61 -19.13
N GLY A 76 -2.90 3.48 -19.85
CA GLY A 76 -2.27 3.43 -21.18
C GLY A 76 -0.77 3.17 -21.25
N HIS A 77 -0.07 2.99 -20.13
CA HIS A 77 1.34 2.57 -20.14
C HIS A 77 1.64 1.52 -19.07
N ASP A 78 2.30 0.43 -19.48
CA ASP A 78 3.02 -0.45 -18.57
C ASP A 78 4.16 0.35 -17.95
N SER A 79 4.15 0.52 -16.62
CA SER A 79 5.12 1.37 -15.89
C SER A 79 6.55 0.80 -15.83
N GLY A 80 6.96 0.01 -16.82
CA GLY A 80 8.19 -0.77 -16.79
C GLY A 80 8.10 -1.94 -15.81
N ALA A 81 8.66 -3.09 -16.20
CA ALA A 81 8.79 -4.24 -15.33
C ALA A 81 9.78 -3.90 -14.20
N ILE A 82 9.28 -3.73 -12.98
CA ILE A 82 10.15 -3.70 -11.80
C ILE A 82 10.40 -5.17 -11.42
N PRO A 83 11.65 -5.64 -11.36
CA PRO A 83 11.92 -7.04 -11.05
C PRO A 83 11.38 -7.37 -9.66
N TRP A 84 10.50 -8.38 -9.59
CA TRP A 84 9.88 -8.80 -8.34
C TRP A 84 9.87 -10.32 -8.22
N ARG A 85 10.26 -10.84 -7.05
CA ARG A 85 10.35 -12.29 -6.81
C ARG A 85 9.00 -12.87 -6.38
N SER A 86 8.68 -14.08 -6.85
CA SER A 86 7.45 -14.81 -6.48
C SER A 86 7.18 -14.75 -4.98
N THR A 87 5.91 -14.78 -4.54
CA THR A 87 5.60 -14.78 -3.09
C THR A 87 6.23 -15.97 -2.36
N ARG A 88 6.58 -17.04 -3.08
CA ARG A 88 7.34 -18.22 -2.60
C ARG A 88 8.77 -17.89 -2.18
N ASP A 89 9.37 -16.88 -2.79
CA ASP A 89 10.78 -16.54 -2.61
C ASP A 89 10.98 -15.39 -1.59
N ILE A 90 9.91 -14.97 -0.90
CA ILE A 90 9.97 -13.95 0.15
C ILE A 90 10.66 -14.54 1.38
N ALA A 91 11.98 -14.37 1.46
CA ALA A 91 12.81 -14.80 2.59
C ALA A 91 12.83 -13.79 3.76
N ARG A 92 12.52 -12.51 3.49
CA ARG A 92 12.45 -11.41 4.48
C ARG A 92 11.23 -10.52 4.18
N PRO A 93 10.69 -9.80 5.18
CA PRO A 93 9.53 -8.94 4.98
C PRO A 93 9.78 -7.90 3.89
N TYR A 94 8.97 -7.95 2.85
CA TYR A 94 9.01 -7.05 1.72
C TYR A 94 8.16 -5.82 1.98
N ARG A 95 8.69 -4.61 1.80
CA ARG A 95 7.95 -3.36 1.98
C ARG A 95 7.24 -2.88 0.72
N ILE A 96 5.94 -2.65 0.83
CA ILE A 96 5.17 -1.78 -0.06
C ILE A 96 4.77 -0.56 0.76
N ALA A 97 5.25 0.62 0.40
CA ALA A 97 4.91 1.85 1.10
C ALA A 97 3.94 2.69 0.28
N THR A 98 3.04 3.44 0.93
CA THR A 98 2.17 4.40 0.26
C THR A 98 1.95 5.66 1.09
N VAL A 99 1.91 6.81 0.41
CA VAL A 99 1.52 8.10 0.97
C VAL A 99 0.08 8.40 0.53
N LEU A 100 -0.81 8.50 1.51
CA LEU A 100 -2.17 8.95 1.30
C LEU A 100 -2.20 10.47 1.16
N THR A 101 -2.51 10.98 -0.04
CA THR A 101 -2.60 12.44 -0.24
C THR A 101 -3.97 12.99 0.16
N ARG A 102 -4.98 12.12 0.28
CA ARG A 102 -6.29 12.47 0.81
C ARG A 102 -6.42 12.09 2.28
N TRP A 103 -7.29 12.81 3.00
CA TRP A 103 -7.61 12.47 4.38
C TRP A 103 -8.48 11.22 4.46
N PRO A 104 -8.36 10.39 5.51
CA PRO A 104 -9.21 9.22 5.72
C PRO A 104 -10.70 9.52 5.62
N THR A 105 -11.15 10.66 6.16
CA THR A 105 -12.56 11.10 6.10
C THR A 105 -13.06 11.38 4.70
N LEU A 106 -12.18 11.64 3.73
CA LEU A 106 -12.57 11.91 2.36
C LEU A 106 -12.90 10.63 1.60
N TYR A 107 -12.42 9.45 2.01
CA TYR A 107 -12.71 8.18 1.33
C TYR A 107 -14.21 7.90 1.28
N ALA A 108 -14.68 7.35 0.16
CA ALA A 108 -16.09 7.07 -0.01
C ALA A 108 -16.58 6.10 1.08
N PRO A 109 -17.68 6.41 1.79
CA PRO A 109 -18.22 5.48 2.78
C PRO A 109 -18.66 4.19 2.10
N SER A 110 -18.41 3.05 2.75
CA SER A 110 -18.94 1.79 2.24
C SER A 110 -20.42 1.70 2.53
N SER A 111 -21.26 1.66 1.48
CA SER A 111 -22.66 1.21 1.58
C SER A 111 -22.79 -0.31 1.43
N ARG A 112 -21.68 -1.02 1.20
CA ARG A 112 -21.66 -2.44 0.84
C ARG A 112 -20.98 -3.28 1.91
N ASN A 113 -21.41 -4.55 2.01
CA ASN A 113 -20.73 -5.54 2.82
C ASN A 113 -19.32 -5.80 2.25
N LEU A 114 -18.28 -5.45 3.02
CA LEU A 114 -16.88 -5.64 2.61
C LEU A 114 -16.48 -7.11 2.52
N ASN A 115 -17.23 -8.03 3.10
CA ASN A 115 -16.98 -9.46 2.99
C ASN A 115 -17.65 -10.11 1.75
N LYS A 116 -18.37 -9.32 0.93
CA LYS A 116 -19.04 -9.84 -0.28
C LYS A 116 -18.03 -10.43 -1.26
N GLY A 117 -18.36 -11.62 -1.79
CA GLY A 117 -17.55 -12.33 -2.79
C GLY A 117 -16.39 -13.13 -2.20
N GLY A 118 -16.52 -13.61 -0.95
CA GLY A 118 -15.49 -14.39 -0.27
C GLY A 118 -14.30 -13.55 0.23
N ALA A 119 -14.42 -12.23 0.22
CA ALA A 119 -13.41 -11.35 0.80
C ALA A 119 -13.48 -11.37 2.33
N ARG A 120 -12.34 -11.24 2.98
CA ARG A 120 -12.22 -10.85 4.39
C ARG A 120 -12.03 -9.34 4.46
N SER A 121 -12.43 -8.72 5.57
CA SER A 121 -12.18 -7.31 5.80
C SER A 121 -11.43 -7.07 7.10
N LEU A 122 -10.50 -6.14 7.05
CA LEU A 122 -9.80 -5.57 8.19
C LEU A 122 -10.21 -4.10 8.31
N THR A 123 -10.70 -3.72 9.49
CA THR A 123 -11.05 -2.33 9.77
C THR A 123 -10.05 -1.73 10.74
N LEU A 124 -9.29 -0.73 10.28
CA LEU A 124 -8.37 0.03 11.10
C LEU A 124 -9.13 1.20 11.76
N THR A 125 -9.33 1.12 13.07
CA THR A 125 -9.96 2.20 13.83
C THR A 125 -8.95 3.32 14.03
N LEU A 126 -9.22 4.47 13.42
CA LEU A 126 -8.33 5.63 13.51
C LEU A 126 -8.74 6.51 14.71
N PRO A 127 -7.79 7.07 15.48
CA PRO A 127 -8.10 8.14 16.41
C PRO A 127 -8.48 9.42 15.66
N ALA A 128 -9.31 10.27 16.30
CA ALA A 128 -9.84 11.49 15.69
C ALA A 128 -8.74 12.45 15.18
N THR A 129 -7.57 12.44 15.81
CA THR A 129 -6.40 13.23 15.41
C THR A 129 -5.86 12.89 14.02
N LEU A 130 -6.20 11.72 13.47
CA LEU A 130 -5.76 11.26 12.14
C LEU A 130 -6.81 11.43 11.04
N PHE A 131 -8.06 11.77 11.38
CA PHE A 131 -9.17 11.85 10.42
C PHE A 131 -8.97 12.85 9.28
N HIS A 132 -8.26 13.93 9.57
CA HIS A 132 -7.99 15.05 8.66
C HIS A 132 -6.49 15.21 8.39
N ARG A 133 -5.75 14.10 8.47
CA ARG A 133 -4.30 14.07 8.25
C ARG A 133 -3.96 13.19 7.07
N ARG A 134 -2.85 13.51 6.42
CA ARG A 134 -2.20 12.60 5.49
C ARG A 134 -1.48 11.53 6.27
N LEU A 135 -1.62 10.30 5.78
CA LEU A 135 -1.03 9.14 6.41
C LEU A 135 -0.01 8.55 5.46
N TYR A 136 1.06 8.05 6.04
CA TYR A 136 2.00 7.17 5.39
C TYR A 136 1.72 5.75 5.89
N VAL A 137 1.55 4.81 4.98
CA VAL A 137 1.22 3.42 5.26
C VAL A 137 2.34 2.56 4.74
N GLU A 138 2.85 1.66 5.58
CA GLU A 138 3.77 0.61 5.15
C GLU A 138 3.08 -0.74 5.28
N PHE A 139 3.05 -1.48 4.19
CA PHE A 139 2.66 -2.87 4.14
C PHE A 139 3.92 -3.71 4.07
N PHE A 140 4.02 -4.72 4.93
CA PHE A 140 5.11 -5.68 4.92
C PHE A 140 4.56 -7.06 4.61
N LEU A 141 4.99 -7.63 3.48
CA LEU A 141 4.66 -8.99 3.08
C LEU A 141 5.78 -9.92 3.53
N GLY A 142 5.47 -10.86 4.43
CA GLY A 142 6.45 -11.81 4.93
C GLY A 142 5.85 -13.20 5.07
N ARG A 143 6.69 -14.23 5.18
CA ARG A 143 6.24 -15.56 5.56
C ARG A 143 6.02 -15.62 7.07
N ARG A 144 5.09 -16.48 7.49
CA ARG A 144 4.81 -16.76 8.90
C ARG A 144 6.10 -17.24 9.57
N GLY A 145 6.45 -16.57 10.65
CA GLY A 145 7.71 -16.76 11.36
C GLY A 145 8.06 -15.48 12.11
N THR A 146 9.25 -15.46 12.71
CA THR A 146 9.76 -14.28 13.39
C THR A 146 10.82 -13.64 12.51
N HIS A 147 10.45 -12.54 11.85
CA HIS A 147 11.38 -11.70 11.10
C HIS A 147 11.26 -10.25 11.59
N PRO A 148 12.38 -9.54 11.78
CA PRO A 148 12.30 -8.11 12.08
C PRO A 148 11.68 -7.39 10.87
N LEU A 149 10.73 -6.49 11.14
CA LEU A 149 10.20 -5.60 10.12
C LEU A 149 11.27 -4.53 9.79
N PRO A 150 11.52 -4.23 8.51
CA PRO A 150 12.55 -3.24 8.17
C PRO A 150 12.20 -1.85 8.71
N SER A 151 13.21 -1.03 8.98
CA SER A 151 13.10 0.32 9.58
C SER A 151 12.26 1.26 8.73
N SER A 152 11.32 1.99 9.32
CA SER A 152 10.44 2.90 8.57
C SER A 152 11.22 3.84 7.64
N LEU A 153 10.68 4.11 6.44
CA LEU A 153 11.26 5.14 5.56
C LEU A 153 11.09 6.56 6.13
N LEU A 154 10.23 6.75 7.13
CA LEU A 154 10.10 8.03 7.81
C LEU A 154 11.15 8.17 8.91
N VAL A 155 12.04 9.13 8.75
CA VAL A 155 13.05 9.50 9.75
C VAL A 155 12.37 10.31 10.87
N GLY A 156 12.65 9.96 12.13
CA GLY A 156 12.41 10.85 13.28
C GLY A 156 11.12 10.64 14.09
N ASN A 157 10.24 9.68 13.74
CA ASN A 157 9.12 9.32 14.64
C ASN A 157 8.49 7.94 14.36
N PRO A 158 9.24 6.82 14.37
CA PRO A 158 8.63 5.55 14.03
C PRO A 158 7.82 4.98 15.23
N GLN A 159 6.52 4.80 15.06
CA GLN A 159 5.87 3.66 15.71
C GLN A 159 6.43 2.38 15.07
N ASP A 160 7.29 1.67 15.80
CA ASP A 160 7.95 0.46 15.30
C ASP A 160 7.00 -0.75 15.22
N ALA A 161 5.89 -0.71 15.95
CA ALA A 161 4.92 -1.79 15.98
C ALA A 161 3.90 -1.70 14.83
N PRO A 162 3.55 -2.82 14.18
CA PRO A 162 2.45 -2.84 13.23
C PRO A 162 1.12 -2.58 13.94
N VAL A 163 0.25 -1.78 13.31
CA VAL A 163 -1.13 -1.55 13.76
C VAL A 163 -2.04 -2.75 13.48
N ALA A 164 -1.64 -3.63 12.56
CA ALA A 164 -2.32 -4.88 12.26
C ALA A 164 -1.38 -5.90 11.59
N MET A 165 -1.68 -7.18 11.77
CA MET A 165 -1.03 -8.29 11.08
C MET A 165 -2.09 -9.31 10.65
N GLU A 166 -2.22 -9.54 9.35
CA GLU A 166 -3.25 -10.40 8.79
C GLU A 166 -2.66 -11.54 7.96
N PRO A 167 -3.10 -12.80 8.18
CA PRO A 167 -2.78 -13.86 7.25
C PRO A 167 -3.46 -13.61 5.90
N LEU A 168 -2.71 -13.86 4.82
CA LEU A 168 -3.22 -13.87 3.45
C LEU A 168 -3.47 -15.31 3.01
N ASP A 169 -2.48 -15.98 2.42
CA ASP A 169 -2.59 -17.36 1.91
C ASP A 169 -1.25 -18.09 2.07
N GLU A 170 -1.24 -19.43 2.12
CA GLU A 170 -0.04 -20.28 2.14
C GLU A 170 1.04 -19.87 3.18
N GLY A 171 0.62 -19.33 4.33
CA GLY A 171 1.54 -18.84 5.36
C GLY A 171 2.15 -17.46 5.07
N LEU A 172 1.68 -16.73 4.06
CA LEU A 172 1.98 -15.32 3.83
C LEU A 172 1.21 -14.45 4.82
N VAL A 173 1.87 -13.43 5.37
CA VAL A 173 1.34 -12.48 6.34
C VAL A 173 1.56 -11.07 5.82
N LEU A 174 0.55 -10.22 5.98
CA LEU A 174 0.59 -8.79 5.72
C LEU A 174 0.64 -8.05 7.06
N ALA A 175 1.76 -7.43 7.39
CA ALA A 175 1.85 -6.49 8.51
C ALA A 175 1.65 -5.06 8.01
N ILE A 176 1.00 -4.22 8.81
CA ILE A 176 0.66 -2.85 8.43
C ILE A 176 1.22 -1.91 9.48
N ARG A 177 2.01 -0.92 9.08
CA ARG A 177 2.35 0.25 9.90
C ARG A 177 1.66 1.49 9.33
N LEU A 178 1.31 2.41 10.22
CA LEU A 178 0.58 3.62 9.88
C LEU A 178 1.20 4.80 10.61
N PHE A 179 1.53 5.86 9.89
CA PHE A 179 2.19 7.04 10.42
C PHE A 179 1.44 8.30 9.99
N ARG A 180 1.46 9.33 10.85
CA ARG A 180 1.04 10.68 10.48
C ARG A 180 2.18 11.35 9.73
N LEU A 181 1.89 11.94 8.57
CA LEU A 181 2.86 12.81 7.89
C LEU A 181 2.89 14.21 8.55
N PRO A 182 4.08 14.85 8.67
CA PRO A 182 4.19 16.23 9.13
C PRO A 182 3.36 17.19 8.26
N GLU A 183 2.86 18.26 8.86
CA GLU A 183 1.94 19.22 8.21
C GLU A 183 2.57 20.00 7.03
N CYS A 184 3.89 19.94 6.85
CA CYS A 184 4.63 20.68 5.82
C CYS A 184 4.47 20.14 4.39
N VAL A 185 3.82 19.00 4.17
CA VAL A 185 3.46 18.52 2.83
C VAL A 185 2.12 19.15 2.43
N SER A 186 2.13 20.42 2.04
CA SER A 186 0.94 21.12 1.53
C SER A 186 0.71 20.76 0.07
N ILE A 187 -0.17 19.78 -0.20
CA ILE A 187 -0.74 19.59 -1.55
C ILE A 187 -2.12 20.23 -1.51
N HIS A 188 -2.40 21.14 -2.44
CA HIS A 188 -3.62 21.96 -2.51
C HIS A 188 -4.87 21.06 -2.52
N PRO A 189 -6.02 21.47 -1.92
CA PRO A 189 -7.27 20.70 -1.97
C PRO A 189 -7.79 20.40 -3.39
N ASP A 190 -7.31 21.15 -4.39
CA ASP A 190 -7.63 20.95 -5.82
C ASP A 190 -6.58 20.12 -6.58
N ASP A 191 -5.48 19.75 -5.93
CA ASP A 191 -4.59 18.73 -6.51
C ASP A 191 -5.35 17.39 -6.48
N PRO A 192 -5.33 16.60 -7.57
CA PRO A 192 -6.13 15.40 -7.64
C PRO A 192 -5.77 14.46 -6.48
N LYS A 193 -6.83 13.97 -5.84
CA LYS A 193 -6.80 12.98 -4.75
C LYS A 193 -6.12 11.71 -5.29
N LEU A 194 -4.84 11.51 -4.98
CA LEU A 194 -4.00 10.46 -5.57
C LEU A 194 -3.07 9.87 -4.51
N ASP A 195 -3.15 8.58 -4.23
CA ASP A 195 -2.20 7.95 -3.31
C ASP A 195 -0.91 7.58 -4.07
N PHE A 196 0.26 7.74 -3.45
CA PHE A 196 1.53 7.39 -4.08
C PHE A 196 2.07 6.12 -3.46
N TRP A 197 2.38 5.11 -4.26
CA TRP A 197 3.12 3.96 -3.74
C TRP A 197 4.59 4.04 -4.11
N ILE A 198 5.43 3.62 -3.16
CA ILE A 198 6.89 3.58 -3.28
C ILE A 198 7.30 2.12 -3.10
N ASN A 199 8.06 1.63 -4.07
CA ASN A 199 8.83 0.41 -3.86
C ASN A 199 10.10 0.77 -3.07
N GLY A 200 10.12 0.46 -1.78
CA GLY A 200 11.29 0.72 -0.94
C GLY A 200 12.06 -0.56 -0.73
N ASN A 201 13.04 -0.86 -1.60
CA ASN A 201 13.89 -2.03 -1.38
C ASN A 201 15.36 -1.85 -1.77
N ASP A 202 15.91 -0.64 -1.62
CA ASP A 202 17.36 -0.45 -1.70
C ASP A 202 18.10 -1.11 -0.53
N GLU A 203 17.43 -1.35 0.61
CA GLU A 203 18.08 -1.90 1.82
C GLU A 203 17.92 -3.41 2.04
N SER A 204 17.11 -4.15 1.27
CA SER A 204 16.87 -5.58 1.56
C SER A 204 17.37 -6.58 0.52
N ASN A 205 18.17 -6.13 -0.46
CA ASN A 205 18.68 -6.99 -1.53
C ASN A 205 20.20 -7.25 -1.55
N THR A 206 20.97 -6.81 -0.55
CA THR A 206 22.32 -7.34 -0.33
C THR A 206 22.30 -8.35 0.82
N ALA A 207 21.94 -9.59 0.51
CA ALA A 207 22.50 -10.70 1.26
C ALA A 207 23.93 -10.90 0.74
N ILE A 208 24.92 -10.66 1.61
CA ILE A 208 26.18 -11.41 1.56
C ILE A 208 25.90 -12.76 2.21
#